data_AF-A0A7F5QXH2-F1
#
_entry.id   AF-A0A7F5QXH2-F1
#
_cell.length_a   1.000
_cell.length_b   1.000
_cell.length_c   1.000
_cell.angle_alpha   90.00
_cell.angle_beta   90.00
_cell.angle_gamma   90.00
#
_symmetry.space_group_name_H-M   'P 1'
#
loop_
_entity.id
_entity.type
_entity.pdbx_description
1 polymer ?
#
loop_
_entity_poly.entity_id
_entity_poly.type
_entity_poly.pdbx_seq_one_letter_code
_entity_poly.pdbx_strand_id
1 'polypeptide(L)'
;MLVQRSGTLALSSLNNVFMSLTKNAKSIYLIIVKYQLENKKSQHYEGLLFKDLYWACREAFLVSSDLALRAQLTEFVDHKMVKFKRSISGGEHLIIPLQNSLLQQFVDEQPV
;
A
#
# COMPACT_ATOMS: atom_id res chain seq x y z
N MET A 1 -21.17 -18.47 -8.58
CA MET A 1 -20.68 -17.07 -8.67
C MET A 1 -20.36 -16.56 -7.25
N LEU A 2 -19.25 -17.01 -6.64
CA LEU A 2 -18.90 -16.69 -5.23
C LEU A 2 -17.62 -15.85 -5.08
N VAL A 3 -16.74 -15.82 -6.09
CA VAL A 3 -15.45 -15.10 -6.02
C VAL A 3 -15.60 -13.58 -6.22
N GLN A 4 -16.57 -13.14 -7.04
CA GLN A 4 -16.78 -11.72 -7.36
C GLN A 4 -17.26 -10.89 -6.16
N ARG A 5 -18.10 -11.48 -5.28
CA ARG A 5 -18.62 -10.79 -4.09
C ARG A 5 -17.52 -10.49 -3.06
N SER A 6 -16.51 -11.34 -2.96
CA SER A 6 -15.39 -11.12 -2.02
C SER A 6 -14.49 -9.96 -2.47
N GLY A 7 -14.29 -9.78 -3.77
CA GLY A 7 -13.47 -8.70 -4.32
C GLY A 7 -14.09 -7.32 -4.11
N THR A 8 -15.40 -7.18 -4.37
CA THR A 8 -16.11 -5.91 -4.16
C THR A 8 -16.18 -5.52 -2.70
N LEU A 9 -16.40 -6.48 -1.79
CA LEU A 9 -16.38 -6.23 -0.34
C LEU A 9 -14.99 -5.79 0.16
N ALA A 10 -13.92 -6.40 -0.35
CA ALA A 10 -12.56 -6.02 -0.02
C ALA A 10 -12.23 -4.59 -0.48
N LEU A 11 -12.67 -4.22 -1.68
CA LEU A 11 -12.52 -2.87 -2.23
C LEU A 11 -13.31 -1.82 -1.41
N SER A 12 -14.58 -2.08 -1.09
CA SER A 12 -15.37 -1.18 -0.24
C SER A 12 -14.77 -1.01 1.15
N SER A 13 -14.25 -2.09 1.74
CA SER A 13 -13.58 -2.03 3.04
C SER A 13 -12.30 -1.19 2.98
N LEU A 14 -11.49 -1.37 1.94
CA LEU A 14 -10.30 -0.57 1.70
C LEU A 14 -10.65 0.92 1.54
N ASN A 15 -11.67 1.24 0.74
CA ASN A 15 -12.13 2.62 0.54
C ASN A 15 -12.56 3.28 1.87
N ASN A 16 -13.34 2.57 2.69
CA ASN A 16 -13.80 3.10 3.97
C ASN A 16 -12.64 3.41 4.93
N VAL A 17 -11.67 2.50 5.04
CA VAL A 17 -10.47 2.73 5.85
C VAL A 17 -9.64 3.85 5.25
N PHE A 18 -9.42 3.85 3.93
CA PHE A 18 -8.66 4.90 3.26
C PHE A 18 -9.26 6.28 3.51
N MET A 19 -10.59 6.42 3.48
CA MET A 19 -11.25 7.71 3.71
C MET A 19 -11.03 8.27 5.12
N SER A 20 -10.88 7.43 6.14
CA SER A 20 -10.61 7.85 7.52
C SER A 20 -9.15 8.23 7.78
N LEU A 21 -8.23 7.89 6.87
CA LEU A 21 -6.81 8.22 6.99
C LEU A 21 -6.55 9.73 6.92
N THR A 22 -5.49 10.16 7.60
CA THR A 22 -4.95 11.53 7.48
C THR A 22 -4.41 11.78 6.06
N LYS A 23 -4.25 13.05 5.66
CA LYS A 23 -3.73 13.41 4.32
C LYS A 23 -2.36 12.78 4.03
N ASN A 24 -1.46 12.77 5.01
CA ASN A 24 -0.14 12.19 4.86
C ASN A 24 -0.23 10.66 4.73
N ALA A 25 -1.04 10.00 5.56
CA ALA A 25 -1.26 8.56 5.48
C ALA A 25 -1.84 8.15 4.12
N LYS A 26 -2.84 8.88 3.60
CA LYS A 26 -3.37 8.68 2.23
C LYS A 26 -2.26 8.78 1.18
N SER A 27 -1.43 9.80 1.26
CA SER A 27 -0.33 10.03 0.31
C SER A 27 0.72 8.92 0.37
N ILE A 28 1.11 8.48 1.59
CA ILE A 28 2.03 7.36 1.79
C ILE A 28 1.44 6.08 1.19
N TYR A 29 0.17 5.80 1.44
CA TYR A 29 -0.49 4.62 0.87
C TYR A 29 -0.50 4.67 -0.66
N LEU A 30 -0.81 5.82 -1.26
CA LEU A 30 -0.80 5.99 -2.72
C LEU A 30 0.58 5.79 -3.35
N ILE A 31 1.68 6.12 -2.65
CA ILE A 31 3.04 5.81 -3.13
C ILE A 31 3.22 4.28 -3.26
N ILE A 32 2.80 3.53 -2.25
CA ILE A 32 2.90 2.05 -2.25
C ILE A 32 2.02 1.47 -3.37
N VAL A 33 0.80 1.99 -3.53
CA VAL A 33 -0.15 1.57 -4.57
C VAL A 33 0.42 1.78 -5.96
N LYS A 34 0.95 2.98 -6.25
CA LYS A 34 1.55 3.31 -7.54
C LYS A 34 2.73 2.38 -7.85
N TYR A 35 3.64 2.20 -6.90
CA TYR A 35 4.78 1.30 -7.08
C TYR A 35 4.35 -0.14 -7.41
N GLN A 36 3.32 -0.66 -6.71
CA GLN A 36 2.80 -1.99 -7.00
C GLN A 36 2.15 -2.09 -8.39
N LEU A 37 1.40 -1.07 -8.81
CA LEU A 37 0.75 -1.05 -10.12
C LEU A 37 1.73 -0.85 -11.28
N GLU A 38 2.82 -0.11 -11.08
CA GLU A 38 3.91 0.06 -12.06
C GLU A 38 4.66 -1.26 -12.26
N ASN A 39 4.87 -2.02 -11.18
CA ASN A 39 5.59 -3.28 -11.20
C ASN A 39 4.70 -4.51 -11.42
N LYS A 40 3.40 -4.34 -11.71
CA LYS A 40 2.42 -5.44 -11.83
C LYS A 40 2.71 -6.47 -12.93
N LYS A 41 3.55 -6.11 -13.90
CA LYS A 41 3.95 -6.98 -15.03
C LYS A 41 5.22 -7.80 -14.73
N SER A 42 5.93 -7.48 -13.65
CA SER A 42 7.16 -8.17 -13.27
C SER A 42 6.84 -9.56 -12.72
N GLN A 43 7.37 -10.61 -13.33
CA GLN A 43 7.16 -12.00 -12.90
C GLN A 43 7.68 -12.27 -11.47
N HIS A 44 8.63 -11.46 -10.99
CA HIS A 44 9.24 -11.56 -9.67
C HIS A 44 9.04 -10.29 -8.83
N TYR A 45 7.81 -9.80 -8.70
CA TYR A 45 7.53 -8.68 -7.81
C TYR A 45 7.75 -9.07 -6.34
N GLU A 46 8.81 -8.53 -5.74
CA GLU A 46 9.13 -8.78 -4.33
C GLU A 46 8.43 -7.82 -3.36
N GLY A 47 7.91 -6.70 -3.85
CA GLY A 47 7.35 -5.60 -3.04
C GLY A 47 8.24 -4.37 -3.02
N LEU A 48 7.71 -3.25 -2.52
CA LEU A 48 8.45 -2.01 -2.30
C LEU A 48 9.38 -2.17 -1.09
N LEU A 49 10.68 -1.90 -1.23
CA LEU A 49 11.59 -1.95 -0.10
C LEU A 49 11.26 -0.82 0.89
N PHE A 50 11.27 -1.13 2.19
CA PHE A 50 10.97 -0.13 3.22
C PHE A 50 11.89 1.10 3.12
N LYS A 51 13.18 0.89 2.81
CA LYS A 51 14.14 1.97 2.61
C LYS A 51 13.67 2.91 1.50
N ASP A 52 13.26 2.38 0.35
CA ASP A 52 12.85 3.20 -0.80
C ASP A 52 11.56 3.97 -0.52
N LEU A 53 10.61 3.34 0.19
CA LEU A 53 9.42 4.03 0.69
C LEU A 53 9.80 5.18 1.61
N TYR A 54 10.73 4.96 2.55
CA TYR A 54 11.18 6.00 3.47
C TYR A 54 11.81 7.18 2.74
N TRP A 55 12.64 6.92 1.73
CA TRP A 55 13.20 7.97 0.87
C TRP A 55 12.10 8.77 0.17
N ALA A 56 11.18 8.10 -0.52
CA ALA A 56 10.08 8.76 -1.22
C ALA A 56 9.19 9.61 -0.28
N CYS A 57 8.86 9.07 0.90
CA CYS A 57 8.06 9.77 1.90
C CYS A 57 8.79 10.99 2.48
N ARG A 58 10.12 10.91 2.64
CA ARG A 58 10.92 12.01 3.17
C ARG A 58 11.06 13.14 2.14
N GLU A 59 11.30 12.81 0.87
CA GLU A 59 11.39 13.81 -0.20
C GLU A 59 10.05 14.54 -0.44
N ALA A 60 8.94 13.84 -0.24
CA ALA A 60 7.60 14.42 -0.30
C ALA A 60 7.14 15.08 1.01
N PHE A 61 8.00 15.20 2.03
CA PHE A 61 7.69 15.77 3.35
C PHE A 61 6.49 15.11 4.07
N LEU A 62 6.26 13.82 3.83
CA LEU A 62 5.13 13.08 4.40
C LEU A 62 5.42 12.55 5.82
N VAL A 63 6.68 12.28 6.13
CA VAL A 63 7.14 11.74 7.42
C VAL A 63 8.37 12.47 7.93
N SER A 64 8.47 12.61 9.25
CA SER A 64 9.58 13.30 9.92
C SER A 64 10.74 12.36 10.31
N SER A 65 10.48 11.06 10.45
CA SER A 65 11.47 10.08 10.90
C SER A 65 11.10 8.65 10.47
N ASP A 66 12.08 7.74 10.54
CA ASP A 66 11.87 6.30 10.32
C ASP A 66 10.79 5.74 11.26
N LEU A 67 10.86 6.09 12.55
CA LEU A 67 9.91 5.66 13.57
C LEU A 67 8.48 6.09 13.25
N ALA A 68 8.31 7.33 12.76
CA ALA A 68 6.98 7.83 12.36
C ALA A 68 6.42 7.04 11.17
N LEU A 69 7.25 6.72 10.17
CA LEU A 69 6.82 5.88 9.05
C LEU A 69 6.47 4.46 9.52
N ARG A 70 7.29 3.85 10.39
CA ARG A 70 7.00 2.53 10.95
C ARG A 70 5.69 2.50 11.72
N ALA A 71 5.41 3.51 12.53
CA ALA A 71 4.12 3.62 13.22
C ALA A 71 2.95 3.66 12.21
N GLN A 72 3.04 4.47 11.16
CA GLN A 72 2.01 4.53 10.12
C GLN A 72 1.84 3.20 9.39
N LEU A 73 2.93 2.49 9.12
CA LEU A 73 2.90 1.17 8.48
C LEU A 73 2.30 0.10 9.39
N THR A 74 2.52 0.18 10.71
CA THR A 74 1.85 -0.70 11.68
C THR A 74 0.34 -0.52 11.60
N GLU A 75 -0.17 0.72 11.56
CA GLU A 75 -1.61 0.97 11.37
C GLU A 75 -2.12 0.35 10.05
N PHE A 76 -1.38 0.49 8.95
CA PHE A 76 -1.76 -0.15 7.69
C PHE A 76 -1.77 -1.68 7.76
N VAL A 77 -0.87 -2.28 8.52
CA VAL A 77 -0.83 -3.74 8.74
C VAL A 77 -2.02 -4.19 9.58
N ASP A 78 -2.36 -3.45 10.64
CA ASP A 78 -3.51 -3.75 11.50
C ASP A 78 -4.83 -3.68 10.73
N HIS A 79 -4.93 -2.75 9.79
CA HIS A 79 -6.06 -2.65 8.86
C HIS A 79 -5.96 -3.55 7.63
N LYS A 80 -4.92 -4.39 7.53
CA LYS A 80 -4.65 -5.31 6.40
C LYS A 80 -4.53 -4.62 5.05
N MET A 81 -4.19 -3.33 5.04
CA MET A 81 -3.95 -2.55 3.82
C MET A 81 -2.59 -2.87 3.19
N VAL A 82 -1.61 -3.24 4.02
CA VAL A 82 -0.24 -3.58 3.61
C VAL A 82 0.23 -4.80 4.42
N LYS A 83 1.16 -5.56 3.85
CA LYS A 83 1.84 -6.67 4.53
C LYS A 83 3.35 -6.54 4.33
N PHE A 84 4.11 -6.78 5.40
CA PHE A 84 5.54 -6.97 5.31
C PHE A 84 5.89 -8.37 4.79
N LYS A 85 6.82 -8.42 3.85
CA LYS A 85 7.42 -9.63 3.30
C LYS A 85 8.93 -9.52 3.47
N ARG A 86 9.52 -10.45 4.21
CA ARG A 86 10.99 -10.56 4.29
C ARG A 86 11.48 -11.27 3.04
N SER A 87 12.36 -10.63 2.28
CA SER A 87 13.06 -11.29 1.17
C SER A 87 14.16 -12.20 1.72
N ILE A 88 14.58 -13.17 0.91
CA ILE A 88 15.70 -14.08 1.20
C ILE A 88 16.99 -13.27 1.43
N SER A 89 17.12 -12.12 0.76
CA SER A 89 18.24 -11.19 0.90
C SER A 89 18.22 -10.37 2.20
N GLY A 90 17.25 -10.61 3.11
CA GLY A 90 17.12 -9.92 4.39
C GLY A 90 16.41 -8.56 4.34
N GLY A 91 15.99 -8.10 3.16
CA GLY A 91 15.25 -6.85 2.98
C GLY A 91 13.80 -6.94 3.48
N GLU A 92 13.31 -5.85 4.09
CA GLU A 92 11.90 -5.67 4.45
C GLU A 92 11.14 -5.06 3.27
N HIS A 93 10.31 -5.86 2.60
CA HIS A 93 9.46 -5.42 1.49
C HIS A 93 8.02 -5.24 1.94
N LEU A 94 7.31 -4.33 1.29
CA LEU A 94 5.89 -4.05 1.49
C LEU A 94 5.10 -4.46 0.26
N ILE A 95 3.99 -5.17 0.50
CA ILE A 95 3.04 -5.57 -0.53
C ILE A 95 1.62 -5.23 -0.10
N ILE A 96 0.78 -4.84 -1.04
CA ILE A 96 -0.66 -4.68 -0.81
C ILE A 96 -1.32 -6.03 -1.08
N PRO A 97 -2.01 -6.64 -0.10
CA PRO A 97 -2.65 -7.95 -0.23
C PRO A 97 -3.98 -7.85 -0.99
N LEU A 98 -4.00 -7.14 -2.11
CA LEU A 98 -5.15 -6.97 -2.99
C LEU A 98 -4.75 -7.27 -4.44
N GLN A 99 -5.69 -7.83 -5.22
CA GLN A 99 -5.46 -8.08 -6.64
C GLN A 99 -5.22 -6.77 -7.39
N ASN A 100 -4.25 -6.76 -8.32
CA ASN A 100 -3.88 -5.57 -9.09
C ASN A 100 -5.05 -4.97 -9.90
N SER A 101 -6.04 -5.77 -10.30
CA SER A 101 -7.26 -5.28 -10.96
C SER A 101 -8.15 -4.46 -10.03
N LEU A 102 -8.39 -4.94 -8.81
CA LEU A 102 -9.15 -4.22 -7.77
C LEU A 102 -8.38 -3.00 -7.27
N LEU A 103 -7.05 -3.12 -7.18
CA LEU A 103 -6.19 -2.01 -6.79
C LEU A 103 -6.18 -0.89 -7.86
N GLN A 104 -6.28 -1.25 -9.15
CA GLN A 104 -6.46 -0.27 -10.21
C GLN A 104 -7.81 0.43 -10.09
N GLN A 105 -8.89 -0.32 -9.87
CA GLN A 105 -10.22 0.25 -9.63
C GLN A 105 -10.23 1.21 -8.43
N PHE A 106 -9.57 0.84 -7.34
CA PHE A 106 -9.40 1.70 -6.17
C PHE A 106 -8.79 3.06 -6.53
N VAL A 107 -7.73 3.08 -7.35
CA VAL A 107 -7.07 4.32 -7.77
C VAL A 107 -7.96 5.15 -8.68
N ASP A 108 -8.65 4.50 -9.63
CA ASP A 108 -9.54 5.17 -10.58
C ASP A 108 -10.76 5.81 -9.88
N GLU A 109 -11.16 5.26 -8.71
CA GLU A 109 -12.23 5.78 -7.85
C GLU A 109 -11.78 6.92 -6.91
N GLN A 110 -10.47 7.11 -6.69
CA GLN A 110 -10.02 8.18 -5.79
C GLN A 110 -10.10 9.55 -6.49
N PRO A 111 -10.71 10.57 -5.85
CA PRO A 111 -10.65 11.92 -6.38
C PRO A 111 -9.19 12.42 -6.37
N VAL A 112 -8.77 12.95 -7.52
CA VAL A 112 -7.46 13.63 -7.72
C VAL A 112 -7.36 14.88 -6.85
#